data_AF-A0A5S3SIY4-F1
#
_entry.id   AF-A0A5S3SIY4-F1
#
_cell.length_a   1.000
_cell.length_b   1.000
_cell.length_c   1.000
_cell.angle_alpha   90.00
_cell.angle_beta   90.00
_cell.angle_gamma   90.00
#
_symmetry.space_group_name_H-M   'P 1'
#
loop_
_entity.id
_entity.type
_entity.pdbx_description
1 polymer ?
#
loop_
_entity_poly.entity_id
_entity_poly.type
_entity_poly.pdbx_seq_one_letter_code
_entity_poly.pdbx_strand_id
1 'polypeptide(L)'
;MRQDYEEVTVQELEQDILAVTGDSVQAKAKSQAFAIYYRNVVIDSTRYQKGIITEDDLKYSRHIQWQHMKSHSKKLAENMAKVGRGKLPKNTAAHHIVSWNAMRAARSRMRLAAFGIDIDHEANGVYLPLHKAHVPLESIPDAYAHATIHTKKYYLNVEFLLDQSINKGLGHRGIIEALRQISDGLEDGEFPIHTKLSGTQV
;
A
#
# COMPACT_ATOMS: atom_id res chain seq x y z
N MET A 1 -10.88 -8.13 -24.21
CA MET A 1 -9.80 -9.12 -24.07
C MET A 1 -9.11 -8.86 -22.74
N ARG A 2 -9.18 -9.82 -21.81
CA ARG A 2 -8.34 -9.81 -20.60
C ARG A 2 -6.90 -9.98 -21.07
N GLN A 3 -6.01 -9.15 -20.56
CA GLN A 3 -4.59 -9.48 -20.57
C GLN A 3 -4.35 -10.38 -19.36
N ASP A 4 -3.87 -11.59 -19.64
CA ASP A 4 -3.42 -12.53 -18.63
C ASP A 4 -2.12 -11.98 -18.03
N TYR A 5 -2.09 -11.84 -16.71
CA TYR A 5 -0.88 -11.50 -15.99
C TYR A 5 -0.21 -12.81 -15.60
N GLU A 6 1.02 -13.03 -16.05
CA GLU A 6 1.86 -14.13 -15.60
C GLU A 6 2.79 -13.65 -14.49
N GLU A 7 2.69 -14.31 -13.34
CA GLU A 7 3.63 -14.18 -12.23
C GLU A 7 4.89 -14.95 -12.60
N VAL A 8 6.06 -14.34 -12.41
CA VAL A 8 7.36 -14.96 -12.74
C VAL A 8 8.24 -14.91 -11.50
N THR A 9 8.62 -16.08 -11.00
CA THR A 9 9.55 -16.20 -9.87
C THR A 9 10.95 -15.71 -10.26
N VAL A 10 11.78 -15.39 -9.27
CA VAL A 10 13.18 -14.99 -9.51
C VAL A 10 13.95 -16.05 -10.31
N GLN A 11 13.69 -17.34 -10.10
CA GLN A 11 14.30 -18.42 -10.86
C GLN A 11 13.76 -18.54 -12.28
N GLU A 12 12.46 -18.37 -12.50
CA GLU A 12 11.88 -18.37 -13.85
C GLU A 12 12.39 -17.16 -14.66
N LEU A 13 12.48 -15.99 -14.02
CA LEU A 13 13.07 -14.79 -14.62
C LEU A 13 14.54 -14.99 -14.98
N GLU A 14 15.30 -15.69 -14.13
CA GLU A 14 16.70 -16.06 -14.43
C GLU A 14 16.80 -17.00 -15.64
N GLN A 15 15.95 -18.03 -15.70
CA GLN A 15 15.95 -19.00 -16.80
C GLN A 15 15.52 -18.40 -18.13
N ASP A 16 14.52 -17.50 -18.12
CA ASP A 16 14.07 -16.82 -19.33
C ASP A 16 15.14 -15.88 -19.89
N ILE A 17 15.80 -15.11 -19.02
CA ILE A 17 16.91 -14.23 -19.44
C ILE A 17 18.08 -15.07 -19.97
N LEU A 18 18.38 -16.20 -19.32
CA LEU A 18 19.43 -17.12 -19.79
C LEU A 18 19.09 -17.72 -21.16
N ALA A 19 17.88 -18.21 -21.38
CA ALA A 19 17.47 -18.83 -22.64
C ALA A 19 17.55 -17.87 -23.84
N VAL A 20 17.32 -16.57 -23.61
CA VAL A 20 17.39 -15.53 -24.65
C VAL A 20 18.83 -15.05 -24.89
N THR A 21 19.63 -14.91 -23.84
CA THR A 21 20.95 -14.27 -23.93
C THR A 21 22.11 -15.25 -24.06
N GLY A 22 21.93 -16.50 -23.64
CA GLY A 22 23.01 -17.50 -23.50
C GLY A 22 24.03 -17.18 -22.40
N ASP A 23 23.85 -16.09 -21.64
CA ASP A 23 24.80 -15.62 -20.63
C ASP A 23 24.23 -15.75 -19.21
N SER A 24 24.71 -16.78 -18.50
CA SER A 24 24.22 -17.15 -17.16
C SER A 24 24.67 -16.19 -16.06
N VAL A 25 25.79 -15.51 -16.23
CA VAL A 25 26.31 -14.57 -15.21
C VAL A 25 25.45 -13.32 -15.21
N GLN A 26 25.08 -12.84 -16.40
CA GLN A 26 24.21 -11.69 -16.53
C GLN A 26 22.77 -11.97 -16.08
N ALA A 27 22.23 -13.16 -16.38
CA ALA A 27 20.88 -13.55 -16.01
C ALA A 27 20.66 -13.56 -14.49
N LYS A 28 21.60 -14.17 -13.76
CA LYS A 28 21.55 -14.31 -12.30
C LYS A 28 21.70 -13.00 -11.54
N ALA A 29 22.59 -12.12 -11.99
CA ALA A 29 22.78 -10.81 -11.35
C ALA A 29 21.52 -9.93 -11.48
N LYS A 30 20.82 -10.04 -12.62
CA LYS A 30 19.63 -9.24 -12.90
C LYS A 30 18.39 -9.76 -12.16
N SER A 31 18.18 -11.07 -12.07
CA SER A 31 17.04 -11.64 -11.31
C SER A 31 17.18 -11.40 -9.81
N GLN A 32 18.40 -11.52 -9.26
CA GLN A 32 18.68 -11.33 -7.84
C GLN A 32 18.54 -9.88 -7.36
N ALA A 33 18.69 -8.89 -8.24
CA ALA A 33 18.43 -7.50 -7.89
C ALA A 33 16.94 -7.22 -7.57
N PHE A 34 16.02 -8.08 -8.04
CA PHE A 34 14.59 -8.02 -7.76
C PHE A 34 14.15 -9.01 -6.70
N ALA A 35 15.07 -9.81 -6.18
CA ALA A 35 14.81 -10.77 -5.11
C ALA A 35 14.57 -10.06 -3.78
N ILE A 36 13.47 -10.40 -3.11
CA ILE A 36 13.22 -10.06 -1.72
C ILE A 36 13.91 -11.13 -0.87
N TYR A 37 14.80 -10.71 0.03
CA TYR A 37 15.58 -11.61 0.87
C TYR A 37 15.04 -11.68 2.30
N TYR A 38 15.01 -12.89 2.88
CA TYR A 38 14.76 -13.11 4.30
C TYR A 38 15.70 -14.21 4.85
N ARG A 39 16.52 -13.86 5.86
CA ARG A 39 17.46 -14.79 6.52
C ARG A 39 18.37 -15.53 5.52
N ASN A 40 18.89 -14.81 4.54
CA ASN A 40 19.73 -15.32 3.46
C ASN A 40 19.05 -16.35 2.53
N VAL A 41 17.71 -16.33 2.48
CA VAL A 41 16.88 -17.09 1.53
C VAL A 41 16.03 -16.12 0.70
N VAL A 42 15.90 -16.35 -0.60
CA VAL A 42 15.10 -15.53 -1.54
C VAL A 42 13.62 -15.91 -1.43
N ILE A 43 12.72 -14.92 -1.30
CA ILE A 43 11.29 -15.10 -1.04
C ILE A 43 10.33 -14.31 -1.96
N ASP A 44 10.77 -13.83 -3.16
CA ASP A 44 9.97 -13.33 -4.35
C ASP A 44 10.16 -11.83 -4.78
N SER A 45 9.50 -11.32 -5.84
CA SER A 45 9.94 -10.31 -6.87
C SER A 45 9.41 -8.84 -6.80
N THR A 46 10.01 -7.89 -7.58
CA THR A 46 9.55 -6.47 -7.78
C THR A 46 9.70 -5.95 -9.24
N ARG A 47 8.86 -4.99 -9.70
CA ARG A 47 8.79 -4.46 -11.10
C ARG A 47 9.40 -3.03 -11.20
N TYR A 48 10.20 -2.70 -12.24
CA TYR A 48 10.87 -1.38 -12.42
C TYR A 48 10.63 -0.72 -13.80
N GLN A 49 10.39 0.60 -13.82
CA GLN A 49 10.47 1.46 -15.03
C GLN A 49 11.05 2.85 -14.70
N LYS A 50 12.12 3.26 -15.40
CA LYS A 50 12.78 4.58 -15.23
C LYS A 50 11.90 5.70 -15.78
N GLY A 51 11.63 6.72 -14.96
CA GLY A 51 10.75 7.86 -15.30
C GLY A 51 9.31 7.73 -14.80
N ILE A 52 8.92 6.55 -14.30
CA ILE A 52 7.65 6.32 -13.59
C ILE A 52 7.86 6.19 -12.08
N ILE A 53 9.02 5.66 -11.67
CA ILE A 53 9.44 5.49 -10.27
C ILE A 53 10.39 6.64 -9.91
N THR A 54 10.03 7.40 -8.88
CA THR A 54 10.74 8.60 -8.40
C THR A 54 11.98 8.25 -7.57
N GLU A 55 12.84 9.24 -7.29
CA GLU A 55 13.96 9.05 -6.37
C GLU A 55 13.52 8.68 -4.95
N ASP A 56 12.34 9.14 -4.54
CA ASP A 56 11.77 8.84 -3.22
C ASP A 56 11.25 7.40 -3.17
N ASP A 57 10.61 6.89 -4.22
CA ASP A 57 10.23 5.47 -4.33
C ASP A 57 11.45 4.53 -4.23
N LEU A 58 12.60 4.96 -4.76
CA LEU A 58 13.88 4.25 -4.64
C LEU A 58 14.53 4.36 -3.25
N LYS A 59 14.19 5.37 -2.45
CA LYS A 59 14.60 5.46 -1.05
C LYS A 59 13.69 4.59 -0.18
N TYR A 60 12.39 4.58 -0.46
CA TYR A 60 11.40 3.78 0.26
C TYR A 60 11.56 2.27 0.06
N SER A 61 11.92 1.79 -1.14
CA SER A 61 12.24 0.38 -1.38
C SER A 61 13.48 -0.11 -0.61
N ARG A 62 14.39 0.79 -0.22
CA ARG A 62 15.54 0.47 0.64
C ARG A 62 15.19 0.45 2.14
N HIS A 63 14.02 0.96 2.51
CA HIS A 63 13.51 1.02 3.89
C HIS A 63 12.47 -0.06 4.20
N ILE A 64 12.46 -1.20 3.49
CA ILE A 64 11.51 -2.33 3.68
C ILE A 64 11.42 -2.82 5.15
N GLN A 65 12.39 -2.48 5.99
CA GLN A 65 12.18 -2.48 7.43
C GLN A 65 11.64 -1.12 7.88
N TRP A 66 10.31 -1.03 8.00
CA TRP A 66 9.54 0.08 8.62
C TRP A 66 9.91 0.36 10.09
N GLN A 67 11.09 -0.07 10.56
CA GLN A 67 11.60 0.01 11.92
C GLN A 67 12.15 1.39 12.27
N HIS A 68 12.21 2.32 11.32
CA HIS A 68 12.99 3.55 11.50
C HIS A 68 12.25 4.73 12.13
N MET A 69 10.97 4.63 12.53
CA MET A 69 10.27 5.79 13.07
C MET A 69 9.34 5.42 14.23
N LYS A 70 9.70 5.86 15.45
CA LYS A 70 8.70 6.04 16.51
C LYS A 70 7.70 7.11 16.03
N SER A 71 6.41 6.96 16.36
CA SER A 71 5.35 7.94 16.05
C SER A 71 4.85 8.00 14.59
N HIS A 72 4.63 6.83 13.94
CA HIS A 72 4.04 6.71 12.59
C HIS A 72 2.83 7.64 12.32
N SER A 73 1.82 7.66 13.20
CA SER A 73 0.64 8.53 12.99
C SER A 73 1.00 10.02 12.94
N LYS A 74 2.01 10.47 13.68
CA LYS A 74 2.51 11.85 13.61
C LYS A 74 3.19 12.10 12.27
N LYS A 75 4.05 11.18 11.83
CA LYS A 75 4.75 11.31 10.55
C LYS A 75 3.78 11.32 9.37
N LEU A 76 2.81 10.41 9.39
CA LEU A 76 1.74 10.37 8.40
C LEU A 76 1.00 11.71 8.33
N ALA A 77 0.61 12.28 9.49
CA ALA A 77 -0.04 13.59 9.54
C ALA A 77 0.83 14.71 8.96
N GLU A 78 2.15 14.70 9.23
CA GLU A 78 3.10 15.65 8.67
C GLU A 78 3.22 15.51 7.14
N ASN A 79 3.29 14.27 6.63
CA ASN A 79 3.37 14.01 5.19
C ASN A 79 2.08 14.43 4.48
N MET A 80 0.91 14.13 5.05
CA MET A 80 -0.39 14.63 4.55
C MET A 80 -0.45 16.16 4.50
N ALA A 81 0.02 16.85 5.54
CA ALA A 81 0.03 18.31 5.55
C ALA A 81 0.97 18.90 4.49
N LYS A 82 2.14 18.28 4.24
CA LYS A 82 3.13 18.75 3.25
C LYS A 82 2.61 18.75 1.82
N VAL A 83 1.71 17.83 1.48
CA VAL A 83 1.10 17.75 0.14
C VAL A 83 -0.21 18.53 0.03
N GLY A 84 -0.58 19.31 1.05
CA GLY A 84 -1.78 20.14 1.02
C GLY A 84 -3.07 19.46 1.46
N ARG A 85 -3.05 18.28 2.10
CA ARG A 85 -4.25 17.62 2.67
C ARG A 85 -4.72 18.23 4.00
N GLY A 86 -4.27 19.43 4.33
CA GLY A 86 -4.60 20.12 5.57
C GLY A 86 -3.79 19.66 6.78
N LYS A 87 -3.91 20.40 7.88
CA LYS A 87 -3.36 20.03 9.19
C LYS A 87 -4.31 19.09 9.89
N LEU A 88 -3.79 18.24 10.80
CA LEU A 88 -4.59 17.36 11.66
C LEU A 88 -5.72 18.15 12.37
N PRO A 89 -7.00 17.88 12.06
CA PRO A 89 -8.12 18.57 12.69
C PRO A 89 -8.27 18.23 14.18
N LYS A 90 -8.92 19.12 14.94
CA LYS A 90 -9.25 18.87 16.35
C LYS A 90 -10.14 17.63 16.46
N ASN A 91 -9.93 16.83 17.51
CA ASN A 91 -10.68 15.60 17.80
C ASN A 91 -10.53 14.47 16.76
N THR A 92 -9.53 14.55 15.88
CA THR A 92 -9.21 13.51 14.89
C THR A 92 -7.83 12.89 15.12
N ALA A 93 -7.56 11.78 14.43
CA ALA A 93 -6.23 11.18 14.30
C ALA A 93 -5.94 10.82 12.85
N ALA A 94 -4.66 10.88 12.47
CA ALA A 94 -4.18 10.25 11.26
C ALA A 94 -4.27 8.73 11.39
N HIS A 95 -5.06 8.12 10.53
CA HIS A 95 -5.24 6.70 10.43
C HIS A 95 -4.51 6.15 9.21
N HIS A 96 -3.71 5.11 9.44
CA HIS A 96 -3.09 4.35 8.35
C HIS A 96 -4.10 3.40 7.73
N ILE A 97 -4.35 3.54 6.43
CA ILE A 97 -5.25 2.64 5.70
C ILE A 97 -4.68 1.21 5.76
N VAL A 98 -3.44 1.06 5.31
CA VAL A 98 -2.60 -0.10 5.56
C VAL A 98 -1.83 0.13 6.85
N SER A 99 -2.28 -0.49 7.93
CA SER A 99 -1.65 -0.39 9.25
C SER A 99 -0.21 -0.93 9.25
N TRP A 100 0.68 -0.22 9.94
CA TRP A 100 2.08 -0.60 10.12
C TRP A 100 2.26 -1.87 10.98
N ASN A 101 1.43 -2.08 12.02
CA ASN A 101 1.60 -3.18 12.98
C ASN A 101 0.52 -4.26 12.93
N ALA A 102 -0.63 -4.02 12.29
CA ALA A 102 -1.68 -5.04 12.27
C ALA A 102 -1.20 -6.24 11.47
N MET A 103 -1.25 -7.43 12.08
CA MET A 103 -0.86 -8.67 11.41
C MET A 103 -1.65 -8.91 10.11
N ARG A 104 -2.95 -8.54 10.11
CA ARG A 104 -3.83 -8.66 8.94
C ARG A 104 -3.47 -7.73 7.77
N ALA A 105 -2.68 -6.70 8.01
CA ALA A 105 -2.21 -5.78 6.98
C ALA A 105 -0.87 -6.21 6.35
N ALA A 106 -0.29 -7.35 6.74
CA ALA A 106 1.03 -7.78 6.28
C ALA A 106 1.15 -7.89 4.74
N ARG A 107 0.16 -8.53 4.09
CA ARG A 107 0.15 -8.65 2.62
C ARG A 107 0.02 -7.28 1.94
N SER A 108 -0.85 -6.41 2.47
CA SER A 108 -0.99 -5.05 1.96
C SER A 108 0.30 -4.24 2.12
N ARG A 109 1.05 -4.40 3.23
CA ARG A 109 2.37 -3.75 3.41
C ARG A 109 3.39 -4.21 2.37
N MET A 110 3.44 -5.51 2.06
CA MET A 110 4.32 -6.03 1.01
C MET A 110 3.98 -5.44 -0.36
N ARG A 111 2.68 -5.30 -0.65
CA ARG A 111 2.22 -4.62 -1.88
C ARG A 111 2.64 -3.15 -1.91
N LEU A 112 2.46 -2.38 -0.83
CA LEU A 112 2.93 -0.99 -0.80
C LEU A 112 4.44 -0.90 -1.07
N ALA A 113 5.24 -1.73 -0.41
CA ALA A 113 6.69 -1.79 -0.60
C ALA A 113 7.09 -2.15 -2.05
N ALA A 114 6.42 -3.13 -2.66
CA ALA A 114 6.69 -3.55 -4.04
C ALA A 114 6.43 -2.42 -5.07
N PHE A 115 5.58 -1.45 -4.72
CA PHE A 115 5.30 -0.27 -5.53
C PHE A 115 6.02 1.00 -5.03
N GLY A 116 6.97 0.88 -4.10
CA GLY A 116 7.76 2.00 -3.59
C GLY A 116 7.00 2.95 -2.64
N ILE A 117 5.83 2.55 -2.14
CA ILE A 117 4.97 3.39 -1.30
C ILE A 117 5.33 3.17 0.17
N ASP A 118 5.76 4.22 0.85
CA ASP A 118 6.06 4.20 2.28
C ASP A 118 4.82 3.94 3.14
N ILE A 119 4.99 3.40 4.35
CA ILE A 119 3.90 3.18 5.29
C ILE A 119 3.34 4.52 5.76
N ASP A 120 4.18 5.53 5.94
CA ASP A 120 3.80 6.89 6.29
C ASP A 120 3.59 7.77 5.04
N HIS A 121 3.56 7.19 3.84
CA HIS A 121 3.21 7.89 2.61
C HIS A 121 1.82 8.53 2.76
N GLU A 122 1.66 9.77 2.32
CA GLU A 122 0.45 10.56 2.57
C GLU A 122 -0.82 9.94 2.00
N ALA A 123 -0.69 9.17 0.91
CA ALA A 123 -1.78 8.42 0.31
C ALA A 123 -2.30 7.29 1.20
N ASN A 124 -1.45 6.71 2.05
CA ASN A 124 -1.85 5.67 3.01
C ASN A 124 -2.54 6.24 4.26
N GLY A 125 -2.92 7.52 4.25
CA GLY A 125 -3.49 8.22 5.40
C GLY A 125 -4.88 8.79 5.17
N VAL A 126 -5.62 8.93 6.26
CA VAL A 126 -6.92 9.62 6.33
C VAL A 126 -7.07 10.23 7.74
N TYR A 127 -7.75 11.37 7.86
CA TYR A 127 -8.06 11.96 9.17
C TYR A 127 -9.45 11.52 9.62
N LEU A 128 -9.52 10.86 10.78
CA LEU A 128 -10.78 10.29 11.26
C LEU A 128 -11.06 10.70 12.71
N PRO A 129 -12.33 10.86 13.12
CA PRO A 129 -12.69 11.15 14.49
C PRO A 129 -12.09 10.12 15.46
N LEU A 130 -11.47 10.58 16.55
CA LEU A 130 -10.72 9.68 17.44
C LEU A 130 -11.57 8.51 17.98
N HIS A 131 -12.79 8.83 18.41
CA HIS A 131 -13.68 7.94 19.14
C HIS A 131 -15.12 8.15 18.70
N LYS A 132 -16.00 7.19 19.02
CA LYS A 132 -17.44 7.28 18.75
C LYS A 132 -18.09 8.55 19.34
N ALA A 133 -17.60 9.04 20.48
CA ALA A 133 -18.07 10.27 21.10
C ALA A 133 -17.79 11.55 20.29
N HIS A 134 -16.92 11.46 19.29
CA HIS A 134 -16.60 12.57 18.38
C HIS A 134 -17.29 12.43 17.01
N VAL A 135 -18.22 11.49 16.87
CA VAL A 135 -19.04 11.30 15.66
C VAL A 135 -20.49 11.71 15.98
N PRO A 136 -21.15 12.53 15.15
CA PRO A 136 -20.62 13.14 13.93
C PRO A 136 -19.64 14.30 14.22
N LEU A 137 -18.67 14.52 13.33
CA LEU A 137 -17.82 15.71 13.33
C LEU A 137 -18.26 16.62 12.18
N GLU A 138 -18.47 17.91 12.43
CA GLU A 138 -19.05 18.85 11.45
C GLU A 138 -18.34 18.83 10.07
N SER A 139 -17.02 18.68 10.05
CA SER A 139 -16.23 18.66 8.81
C SER A 139 -16.32 17.35 8.01
N ILE A 140 -16.65 16.24 8.67
CA ILE A 140 -16.73 14.87 8.11
C ILE A 140 -17.86 14.11 8.83
N PRO A 141 -19.12 14.51 8.61
CA PRO A 141 -20.26 14.10 9.44
C PRO A 141 -20.50 12.59 9.45
N ASP A 142 -20.19 11.92 8.34
CA ASP A 142 -20.45 10.49 8.13
C ASP A 142 -19.22 9.60 8.40
N ALA A 143 -18.09 10.19 8.80
CA ALA A 143 -16.85 9.46 8.99
C ALA A 143 -16.92 8.39 10.08
N TYR A 144 -16.27 7.26 9.81
CA TYR A 144 -16.04 6.25 10.84
C TYR A 144 -15.10 6.76 11.93
N ALA A 145 -15.40 6.42 13.19
CA ALA A 145 -14.45 6.64 14.28
C ALA A 145 -13.20 5.76 14.09
N HIS A 146 -12.01 6.34 14.24
CA HIS A 146 -10.73 5.63 14.13
C HIS A 146 -10.73 4.32 14.94
N ALA A 147 -11.20 4.39 16.19
CA ALA A 147 -11.21 3.25 17.11
C ALA A 147 -12.03 2.03 16.64
N THR A 148 -12.90 2.17 15.62
CA THR A 148 -13.80 1.08 15.17
C THR A 148 -13.34 0.38 13.90
N ILE A 149 -12.33 0.90 13.19
CA ILE A 149 -12.04 0.52 11.80
C ILE A 149 -11.19 -0.74 11.68
N HIS A 150 -10.39 -1.08 12.70
CA HIS A 150 -9.43 -2.19 12.67
C HIS A 150 -10.07 -3.60 12.72
N THR A 151 -11.04 -3.87 11.86
CA THR A 151 -11.76 -5.14 11.76
C THR A 151 -11.08 -6.09 10.77
N LYS A 152 -11.45 -7.38 10.82
CA LYS A 152 -11.02 -8.36 9.81
C LYS A 152 -11.52 -8.00 8.40
N LYS A 153 -12.75 -7.47 8.29
CA LYS A 153 -13.40 -7.20 7.01
C LYS A 153 -12.78 -5.99 6.32
N TYR A 154 -12.53 -4.94 7.10
CA TYR A 154 -11.77 -3.77 6.66
C TYR A 154 -10.45 -4.16 5.99
N TYR A 155 -9.58 -4.89 6.70
CA TYR A 155 -8.28 -5.26 6.13
C TYR A 155 -8.38 -6.14 4.88
N LEU A 156 -9.38 -7.03 4.82
CA LEU A 156 -9.62 -7.83 3.61
C LEU A 156 -10.08 -6.97 2.43
N ASN A 157 -10.90 -5.95 2.68
CA ASN A 157 -11.39 -5.06 1.64
C ASN A 157 -10.30 -4.11 1.14
N VAL A 158 -9.45 -3.60 2.04
CA VAL A 158 -8.23 -2.86 1.67
C VAL A 158 -7.33 -3.73 0.80
N GLU A 159 -7.06 -4.97 1.25
CA GLU A 159 -6.25 -5.90 0.48
C GLU A 159 -6.84 -6.17 -0.91
N PHE A 160 -8.15 -6.41 -0.98
CA PHE A 160 -8.86 -6.66 -2.22
C PHE A 160 -8.71 -5.52 -3.22
N LEU A 161 -8.89 -4.26 -2.80
CA LEU A 161 -8.76 -3.12 -3.73
C LEU A 161 -7.32 -2.90 -4.21
N LEU A 162 -6.33 -3.09 -3.33
CA LEU A 162 -4.92 -3.05 -3.72
C LEU A 162 -4.62 -4.16 -4.75
N ASP A 163 -5.09 -5.38 -4.48
CA ASP A 163 -4.92 -6.53 -5.37
C ASP A 163 -5.60 -6.33 -6.74
N GLN A 164 -6.82 -5.80 -6.75
CA GLN A 164 -7.52 -5.45 -8.00
C GLN A 164 -6.74 -4.40 -8.81
N SER A 165 -6.13 -3.42 -8.15
CA SER A 165 -5.35 -2.38 -8.81
C SER A 165 -4.07 -2.94 -9.43
N ILE A 166 -3.42 -3.89 -8.75
CA ILE A 166 -2.26 -4.64 -9.27
C ILE A 166 -2.67 -5.50 -10.47
N ASN A 167 -3.76 -6.24 -10.33
CA ASN A 167 -4.31 -7.13 -11.36
C ASN A 167 -4.90 -6.38 -12.57
N LYS A 168 -5.09 -5.07 -12.47
CA LYS A 168 -5.43 -4.20 -13.62
C LYS A 168 -4.20 -3.54 -14.24
N GLY A 169 -3.00 -3.81 -13.70
CA GLY A 169 -1.75 -3.25 -14.19
C GLY A 169 -1.62 -1.74 -14.02
N LEU A 170 -2.34 -1.13 -13.07
CA LEU A 170 -2.43 0.32 -12.93
C LEU A 170 -1.14 0.97 -12.39
N GLY A 171 -0.14 0.17 -12.01
CA GLY A 171 1.16 0.65 -11.55
C GLY A 171 1.08 1.38 -10.21
N HIS A 172 2.15 2.10 -9.87
CA HIS A 172 2.23 2.90 -8.64
C HIS A 172 1.05 3.86 -8.48
N ARG A 173 0.69 4.58 -9.55
CA ARG A 173 -0.43 5.54 -9.54
C ARG A 173 -1.75 4.89 -9.17
N GLY A 174 -2.05 3.69 -9.69
CA GLY A 174 -3.27 2.98 -9.34
C GLY A 174 -3.36 2.56 -7.88
N ILE A 175 -2.23 2.22 -7.26
CA ILE A 175 -2.19 1.89 -5.83
C ILE A 175 -2.46 3.15 -4.99
N ILE A 176 -1.89 4.29 -5.36
CA ILE A 176 -2.16 5.58 -4.72
C ILE A 176 -3.64 5.97 -4.87
N GLU A 177 -4.23 5.77 -6.05
CA GLU A 177 -5.65 6.04 -6.31
C GLU A 177 -6.57 5.13 -5.49
N ALA A 178 -6.25 3.83 -5.38
CA ALA A 178 -7.00 2.90 -4.55
C ALA A 178 -6.95 3.30 -3.06
N LEU A 179 -5.79 3.71 -2.56
CA LEU A 179 -5.67 4.22 -1.19
C LEU A 179 -6.51 5.50 -0.98
N ARG A 180 -6.51 6.42 -1.94
CA ARG A 180 -7.34 7.64 -1.88
C ARG A 180 -8.84 7.31 -1.92
N GLN A 181 -9.26 6.40 -2.78
CA GLN A 181 -10.65 5.93 -2.81
C GLN A 181 -11.08 5.32 -1.47
N ILE A 182 -10.20 4.56 -0.81
CA ILE A 182 -10.46 4.05 0.53
C ILE A 182 -10.53 5.19 1.56
N SER A 183 -9.63 6.18 1.47
CA SER A 183 -9.65 7.39 2.32
C SER A 183 -11.00 8.09 2.24
N ASP A 184 -11.45 8.40 1.03
CA ASP A 184 -12.70 9.12 0.77
C ASP A 184 -13.89 8.32 1.32
N GLY A 185 -13.96 7.02 1.00
CA GLY A 185 -15.02 6.16 1.53
C GLY A 185 -15.00 6.01 3.06
N LEU A 186 -13.86 6.19 3.73
CA LEU A 186 -13.81 6.18 5.20
C LEU A 186 -14.31 7.50 5.81
N GLU A 187 -14.05 8.64 5.14
CA GLU A 187 -14.54 9.97 5.51
C GLU A 187 -16.05 10.11 5.26
N ASP A 188 -16.55 9.46 4.21
CA ASP A 188 -17.96 9.48 3.82
C ASP A 188 -18.79 8.35 4.49
N GLY A 189 -18.16 7.49 5.28
CA GLY A 189 -18.85 6.36 5.93
C GLY A 189 -19.28 5.24 4.98
N GLU A 190 -18.86 5.27 3.72
CA GLU A 190 -19.27 4.31 2.68
C GLU A 190 -18.35 3.08 2.58
N PHE A 191 -17.08 3.21 3.00
CA PHE A 191 -16.12 2.11 2.87
C PHE A 191 -16.52 0.93 3.78
N PRO A 192 -16.73 -0.29 3.24
CA PRO A 192 -17.23 -1.38 4.06
C PRO A 192 -16.21 -1.84 5.12
N ILE A 193 -16.48 -1.55 6.39
CA ILE A 193 -15.64 -2.00 7.51
C ILE A 193 -16.18 -3.25 8.22
N HIS A 194 -17.43 -3.65 8.00
CA HIS A 194 -18.07 -4.82 8.64
C HIS A 194 -18.61 -5.87 7.66
N THR A 195 -18.71 -5.53 6.39
CA THR A 195 -19.13 -6.44 5.31
C THR A 195 -17.97 -6.65 4.34
N LYS A 196 -18.02 -7.70 3.51
CA LYS A 196 -17.03 -7.89 2.45
C LYS A 196 -17.45 -7.09 1.22
N LEU A 197 -16.49 -6.52 0.51
CA LEU A 197 -16.72 -6.09 -0.86
C LEU A 197 -17.14 -7.31 -1.69
N SER A 198 -18.23 -7.15 -2.46
CA SER A 198 -18.63 -8.12 -3.47
C SER A 198 -18.01 -7.70 -4.80
N GLY A 199 -17.50 -8.65 -5.58
CA GLY A 199 -16.67 -8.39 -6.77
C GLY A 199 -17.39 -7.75 -7.97
N THR A 200 -18.46 -6.99 -7.74
CA THR A 200 -19.33 -6.40 -8.78
C THR A 200 -19.46 -4.88 -8.66
N GLN A 201 -18.83 -4.24 -7.68
CA GLN A 201 -18.81 -2.77 -7.57
C GLN A 201 -17.38 -2.25 -7.76
N VAL A 202 -16.98 -2.11 -9.03
CA VAL A 202 -16.02 -1.11 -9.51
C VAL A 202 -16.44 -0.70 -10.91
#